data_AF-A0A1M4WF12-F1
#
_entry.id   AF-A0A1M4WF12-F1
#
_cell.length_a   1.000
_cell.length_b   1.000
_cell.length_c   1.000
_cell.angle_alpha   90.00
_cell.angle_beta   90.00
_cell.angle_gamma   90.00
#
_symmetry.space_group_name_H-M   'P 1'
#
loop_
_entity.id
_entity.type
_entity.pdbx_description
1 polymer ?
#
loop_
_entity_poly.entity_id
_entity_poly.type
_entity_poly.pdbx_seq_one_letter_code
_entity_poly.pdbx_strand_id
1 'polypeptide(L)'
;MNPTFMTLLGQMISFAILIWFTVKFIWPPLMQAIEERQRKIAEGLAAADNAQKSLAMADAKAAEELKAARAKANEIIDQAHQRANQIIDQAKQEAIAEANRQKALAEAEIEAAVNRAKEELRKQVAALAVAGAERLLQREINANDQKALIDDLAAQL
;
A
#
# COMPACT_ATOMS: atom_id res chain seq x y z
N MET A 1 -73.65 82.62 8.25
CA MET A 1 -74.49 81.48 8.68
C MET A 1 -73.92 80.99 9.99
N ASN A 2 -74.53 81.37 11.12
CA ASN A 2 -74.00 81.07 12.45
C ASN A 2 -74.11 79.56 12.70
N PRO A 3 -73.05 78.87 13.13
CA PRO A 3 -73.16 77.46 13.49
C PRO A 3 -74.10 77.32 14.68
N THR A 4 -75.27 76.75 14.47
CA THR A 4 -76.20 76.39 15.54
C THR A 4 -75.55 75.29 16.39
N PHE A 5 -75.65 75.35 17.72
CA PHE A 5 -75.10 74.34 18.64
C PHE A 5 -75.37 72.87 18.21
N MET A 6 -76.52 72.64 17.57
CA MET A 6 -76.94 71.36 17.03
C MET A 6 -76.09 70.84 15.85
N THR A 7 -75.56 71.70 14.98
CA THR A 7 -74.67 71.28 13.88
C THR A 7 -73.28 70.89 14.39
N LEU A 8 -72.79 71.59 15.42
CA LEU A 8 -71.50 71.32 16.05
C LEU A 8 -71.52 69.99 16.82
N LEU A 9 -72.63 69.69 17.52
CA LEU A 9 -72.82 68.41 18.20
C LEU A 9 -72.94 67.24 17.21
N GLY A 10 -73.71 67.41 16.13
CA GLY A 10 -73.82 66.40 15.07
C GLY A 10 -72.48 66.12 14.37
N GLN A 11 -71.69 67.15 14.10
CA GLN A 11 -70.35 67.00 13.52
C GLN A 11 -69.39 66.27 14.47
N MET A 12 -69.47 66.54 15.77
CA MET A 12 -68.65 65.86 16.79
C MET A 12 -68.97 64.36 16.88
N ILE A 13 -70.25 63.99 16.85
CA ILE A 13 -70.68 62.58 16.86
C ILE A 13 -70.23 61.88 15.58
N SER A 14 -70.43 62.50 14.41
CA SER A 14 -69.97 61.95 13.12
C SER A 14 -68.44 61.77 13.10
N PHE A 15 -67.69 62.73 13.65
CA PHE A 15 -66.24 62.65 13.75
C PHE A 15 -65.79 61.54 14.72
N ALA A 16 -66.46 61.38 15.85
CA ALA A 16 -66.19 60.31 16.81
C ALA A 16 -66.46 58.92 16.23
N ILE A 17 -67.55 58.75 15.47
CA ILE A 17 -67.86 57.49 14.76
C ILE A 17 -66.79 57.19 13.70
N LEU A 18 -66.33 58.21 12.96
CA LEU A 18 -65.27 58.06 11.98
C LEU A 18 -63.96 57.62 12.63
N ILE A 19 -63.54 58.26 13.72
CA ILE A 19 -62.34 57.85 14.48
C ILE A 19 -62.48 56.42 14.96
N TRP A 20 -63.64 56.05 15.54
CA TRP A 20 -63.87 54.70 16.03
C TRP A 20 -63.77 53.67 14.89
N PHE A 21 -64.35 53.97 13.73
CA PHE A 21 -64.25 53.12 12.53
C PHE A 21 -62.78 52.99 12.07
N THR A 22 -62.04 54.09 11.98
CA THR A 22 -60.64 54.09 11.56
C THR A 22 -59.74 53.32 12.53
N VAL A 23 -59.90 53.53 13.83
CA VAL A 23 -59.11 52.80 14.85
C VAL A 23 -59.47 51.32 14.85
N LYS A 24 -60.74 50.96 14.64
CA LYS A 24 -61.17 49.55 14.67
C LYS A 24 -60.86 48.78 13.39
N PHE A 25 -60.95 49.41 12.23
CA PHE A 25 -60.83 48.72 10.93
C PHE A 25 -59.52 48.98 10.19
N ILE A 26 -58.93 50.17 10.32
CA ILE A 26 -57.75 50.56 9.52
C ILE A 26 -56.46 50.40 10.32
N TRP A 27 -56.48 50.70 11.61
CA TRP A 27 -55.29 50.59 12.46
C TRP A 27 -54.76 49.16 12.61
N PRO A 28 -55.60 48.10 12.79
CA PRO A 28 -55.08 46.75 12.97
C PRO A 28 -54.37 46.19 11.72
N PRO A 29 -54.90 46.30 10.48
CA PRO A 29 -54.18 45.88 9.29
C PRO A 29 -52.87 46.64 9.06
N LEU A 30 -52.83 47.94 9.40
CA LEU A 30 -51.62 48.76 9.26
C LEU A 30 -50.51 48.29 10.20
N MET A 31 -50.84 48.07 11.48
CA MET A 31 -49.86 47.58 12.46
C MET A 31 -49.42 46.15 12.14
N GLN A 32 -50.33 45.28 11.68
CA GLN A 32 -49.98 43.94 11.22
C GLN A 32 -48.99 43.96 10.07
N ALA A 33 -49.16 44.84 9.08
CA ALA A 33 -48.22 44.97 7.96
C ALA A 33 -46.82 45.44 8.41
N ILE A 34 -46.76 46.35 9.39
CA ILE A 34 -45.50 46.83 9.97
C ILE A 34 -44.81 45.70 10.75
N GLU A 35 -45.55 44.99 11.60
CA GLU A 35 -45.05 43.89 12.41
C GLU A 35 -44.58 42.71 11.55
N GLU A 36 -45.33 42.35 10.50
CA GLU A 36 -44.93 41.33 9.54
C GLU A 36 -43.61 41.69 8.84
N ARG A 37 -43.44 42.96 8.45
CA ARG A 37 -42.20 43.45 7.85
C ARG A 37 -41.04 43.39 8.84
N GLN A 38 -41.25 43.82 10.08
CA GLN A 38 -40.23 43.73 11.13
C GLN A 38 -39.83 42.28 11.39
N ARG A 39 -40.82 41.38 11.48
CA ARG A 39 -40.58 39.95 11.69
C ARG A 39 -39.76 39.34 10.55
N LYS A 40 -40.13 39.59 9.29
CA LYS A 40 -39.40 39.10 8.11
C LYS A 40 -37.95 39.58 8.08
N ILE A 41 -37.70 40.84 8.45
CA ILE A 41 -36.34 41.38 8.52
C ILE A 41 -35.54 40.72 9.64
N ALA A 42 -36.14 40.57 10.83
CA ALA A 42 -35.47 39.93 11.96
C ALA A 42 -35.16 38.45 11.68
N GLU A 43 -36.12 37.70 11.13
CA GLU A 43 -35.93 36.32 10.71
C GLU A 43 -34.86 36.20 9.61
N GLY A 44 -34.89 37.08 8.61
CA GLY A 44 -33.90 37.10 7.53
C GLY A 44 -32.49 37.40 8.01
N LEU A 45 -32.33 38.37 8.93
CA LEU A 45 -31.04 38.72 9.51
C LEU A 45 -30.50 37.59 10.41
N ALA A 46 -31.37 36.98 11.23
CA ALA A 46 -31.00 35.83 12.04
C ALA A 46 -30.60 34.61 11.18
N ALA A 47 -31.32 34.37 10.08
CA ALA A 47 -30.98 33.32 9.13
C ALA A 47 -29.63 33.58 8.45
N ALA A 48 -29.35 34.83 8.07
CA ALA A 48 -28.07 35.21 7.46
C ALA A 48 -26.89 35.04 8.43
N ASP A 49 -27.03 35.46 9.68
CA ASP A 49 -25.99 35.28 10.72
C ASP A 49 -25.73 33.78 11.00
N ASN A 50 -26.81 32.99 11.12
CA ASN A 50 -26.70 31.54 11.29
C ASN A 50 -26.06 30.85 10.08
N ALA A 51 -26.39 31.29 8.86
CA ALA A 51 -25.78 30.78 7.64
C ALA A 51 -24.28 31.09 7.59
N GLN A 52 -23.89 32.32 7.96
CA GLN A 52 -22.48 32.73 8.00
C GLN A 52 -21.69 31.92 9.04
N LYS A 53 -22.25 31.70 10.23
CA LYS A 53 -21.65 30.84 11.26
C LYS A 53 -21.53 29.39 10.78
N SER A 54 -22.58 28.86 10.17
CA SER A 54 -22.59 27.49 9.66
C SER A 54 -21.57 27.29 8.55
N LEU A 55 -21.41 28.27 7.67
CA LEU A 55 -20.38 28.27 6.63
C LEU A 55 -18.98 28.28 7.24
N ALA A 56 -18.72 29.18 8.18
CA ALA A 56 -17.42 29.24 8.86
C ALA A 56 -17.08 27.93 9.59
N MET A 57 -18.06 27.30 10.23
CA MET A 57 -17.89 25.99 10.86
C MET A 57 -17.62 24.88 9.83
N ALA A 58 -18.34 24.89 8.70
CA ALA A 58 -18.14 23.92 7.63
C ALA A 58 -16.75 24.05 7.00
N ASP A 59 -16.29 25.28 6.76
CA ASP A 59 -14.96 25.56 6.22
C ASP A 59 -13.85 25.12 7.20
N ALA A 60 -14.01 25.42 8.49
CA ALA A 60 -13.08 24.97 9.52
C ALA A 60 -13.00 23.44 9.58
N LYS A 61 -14.16 22.76 9.55
CA LYS A 61 -14.21 21.29 9.54
C LYS A 61 -13.59 20.71 8.27
N ALA A 62 -13.87 21.29 7.11
CA ALA A 62 -13.28 20.85 5.84
C ALA A 62 -11.75 21.00 5.85
N ALA A 63 -11.24 22.11 6.40
CA ALA A 63 -9.80 22.32 6.55
C ALA A 63 -9.16 21.30 7.51
N GLU A 64 -9.83 20.97 8.62
CA GLU A 64 -9.39 19.96 9.57
C GLU A 64 -9.35 18.56 8.94
N GLU A 65 -10.43 18.15 8.26
CA GLU A 65 -10.51 16.87 7.54
C GLU A 65 -9.43 16.77 6.47
N LEU A 66 -9.18 17.86 5.72
CA LEU A 66 -8.15 17.88 4.70
C LEU A 66 -6.73 17.78 5.29
N LYS A 67 -6.50 18.40 6.46
CA LYS A 67 -5.24 18.24 7.20
C LYS A 67 -5.06 16.80 7.71
N ALA A 68 -6.11 16.20 8.28
CA ALA A 68 -6.11 14.82 8.74
C ALA A 68 -5.86 13.83 7.58
N ALA A 69 -6.53 14.05 6.43
CA ALA A 69 -6.33 13.25 5.23
C ALA A 69 -4.89 13.33 4.71
N ARG A 70 -4.29 14.53 4.69
CA ARG A 70 -2.87 14.70 4.31
C ARG A 70 -1.92 13.99 5.27
N ALA A 71 -2.16 14.10 6.58
CA ALA A 71 -1.35 13.40 7.58
C ALA A 71 -1.42 11.88 7.40
N LYS A 72 -2.63 11.34 7.20
CA LYS A 72 -2.84 9.91 6.95
C LYS A 72 -2.22 9.44 5.63
N ALA A 73 -2.27 10.27 4.58
CA ALA A 73 -1.63 9.95 3.31
C ALA A 73 -0.11 9.84 3.47
N ASN A 74 0.53 10.78 4.18
CA ASN A 74 1.96 10.72 4.47
C ASN A 74 2.31 9.49 5.31
N GLU A 75 1.51 9.18 6.34
CA GLU A 75 1.70 7.98 7.16
C GLU A 75 1.64 6.69 6.30
N ILE A 76 0.69 6.60 5.37
CA ILE A 76 0.59 5.46 4.45
C ILE A 76 1.83 5.36 3.56
N ILE A 77 2.33 6.48 3.03
CA ILE A 77 3.53 6.52 2.19
C ILE A 77 4.76 6.07 2.99
N ASP A 78 4.93 6.57 4.22
CA ASP A 78 6.04 6.19 5.09
C ASP A 78 5.99 4.69 5.44
N GLN A 79 4.81 4.17 5.78
CA GLN A 79 4.62 2.74 6.03
C GLN A 79 4.90 1.89 4.78
N ALA A 80 4.52 2.37 3.59
CA ALA A 80 4.81 1.69 2.33
C ALA A 80 6.32 1.63 2.06
N HIS A 81 7.05 2.73 2.28
CA HIS A 81 8.51 2.74 2.15
C HIS A 81 9.19 1.81 3.16
N GLN A 82 8.75 1.81 4.41
CA GLN A 82 9.28 0.89 5.43
C GLN A 82 9.06 -0.58 5.04
N ARG A 83 7.85 -0.94 4.59
CA ARG A 83 7.55 -2.30 4.12
C ARG A 83 8.36 -2.68 2.89
N ALA A 84 8.52 -1.76 1.93
CA ALA A 84 9.32 -2.00 0.74
C ALA A 84 10.78 -2.31 1.12
N ASN A 85 11.37 -1.53 2.03
CA ASN A 85 12.72 -1.79 2.52
C ASN A 85 12.83 -3.14 3.23
N GLN A 86 11.86 -3.47 4.09
CA GLN A 86 11.81 -4.78 4.75
C GLN A 86 11.75 -5.94 3.76
N ILE A 87 10.92 -5.83 2.71
CA ILE A 87 10.83 -6.84 1.64
C ILE A 87 12.17 -6.97 0.91
N ILE A 88 12.81 -5.85 0.57
CA ILE A 88 14.12 -5.86 -0.11
C ILE A 88 15.18 -6.52 0.77
N ASP A 89 15.22 -6.20 2.05
CA ASP A 89 16.21 -6.76 2.98
C ASP A 89 15.97 -8.25 3.22
N GLN A 90 14.71 -8.67 3.38
CA GLN A 90 14.35 -10.08 3.46
C GLN A 90 14.73 -10.83 2.18
N ALA A 91 14.38 -10.30 1.00
CA ALA A 91 14.73 -10.91 -0.29
C ALA A 91 16.25 -11.03 -0.47
N LYS A 92 17.03 -10.04 -0.03
CA LYS A 92 18.50 -10.13 -0.04
C LYS A 92 19.00 -11.25 0.87
N GLN A 93 18.46 -11.37 2.08
CA GLN A 93 18.86 -12.42 3.02
C GLN A 93 18.53 -13.81 2.46
N GLU A 94 17.34 -13.99 1.89
CA GLU A 94 16.92 -15.23 1.23
C GLU A 94 17.81 -15.55 0.03
N ALA A 95 18.14 -14.56 -0.80
CA ALA A 95 19.04 -14.73 -1.94
C ALA A 95 20.46 -15.13 -1.52
N ILE A 96 21.00 -14.54 -0.45
CA ILE A 96 22.32 -14.92 0.10
C ILE A 96 22.28 -16.35 0.64
N ALA A 97 21.22 -16.72 1.38
CA ALA A 97 21.06 -18.06 1.91
C ALA A 97 20.99 -19.12 0.80
N GLU A 98 20.20 -18.85 -0.25
CA GLU A 98 20.08 -19.76 -1.39
C GLU A 98 21.37 -19.82 -2.21
N ALA A 99 22.07 -18.69 -2.41
CA ALA A 99 23.37 -18.68 -3.08
C ALA A 99 24.41 -19.53 -2.33
N ASN A 100 24.46 -19.42 -0.99
CA ASN A 100 25.35 -20.24 -0.17
C ASN A 100 24.98 -21.74 -0.24
N ARG A 101 23.68 -22.06 -0.23
CA ARG A 101 23.19 -23.43 -0.41
C ARG A 101 23.63 -24.00 -1.76
N GLN A 102 23.42 -23.25 -2.84
CA GLN A 102 23.81 -23.68 -4.18
C GLN A 102 25.32 -23.86 -4.31
N LYS A 103 26.11 -22.97 -3.70
CA LYS A 103 27.56 -23.10 -3.66
C LYS A 103 27.99 -24.37 -2.93
N ALA A 104 27.40 -24.67 -1.77
CA ALA A 104 27.70 -25.89 -1.02
C ALA A 104 27.32 -27.16 -1.81
N LEU A 105 26.19 -27.14 -2.53
CA LEU A 105 25.79 -28.24 -3.42
C LEU A 105 26.81 -28.43 -4.56
N ALA A 106 27.23 -27.34 -5.21
CA ALA A 106 28.22 -27.39 -6.28
C ALA A 106 29.59 -27.91 -5.77
N GLU A 107 30.03 -27.47 -4.59
CA GLU A 107 31.27 -27.96 -3.97
C GLU A 107 31.20 -29.47 -3.69
N ALA A 108 30.06 -29.96 -3.17
CA ALA A 108 29.84 -31.39 -2.94
C ALA A 108 29.80 -32.21 -4.25
N GLU A 109 29.17 -31.67 -5.30
CA GLU A 109 29.16 -32.30 -6.63
C GLU A 109 30.55 -32.36 -7.24
N ILE A 110 31.35 -31.30 -7.12
CA ILE A 110 32.74 -31.25 -7.58
C ILE A 110 33.57 -32.29 -6.84
N GLU A 111 33.45 -32.39 -5.51
CA GLU A 111 34.17 -33.38 -4.72
C GLU A 111 33.81 -34.81 -5.15
N ALA A 112 32.53 -35.09 -5.34
CA ALA A 112 32.06 -36.38 -5.85
C ALA A 112 32.61 -36.68 -7.26
N ALA A 113 32.63 -35.69 -8.16
CA ALA A 113 33.18 -35.83 -9.51
C ALA A 113 34.69 -36.09 -9.49
N VAL A 114 35.44 -35.39 -8.63
CA VAL A 114 36.89 -35.60 -8.44
C VAL A 114 37.17 -37.01 -7.93
N ASN A 115 36.37 -37.51 -6.97
CA ASN A 115 36.54 -38.87 -6.45
C ASN A 115 36.27 -39.93 -7.52
N ARG A 116 35.21 -39.76 -8.33
CA ARG A 116 34.94 -40.65 -9.49
C ARG A 116 36.08 -40.61 -10.51
N ALA A 117 36.60 -39.42 -10.84
CA ALA A 117 37.71 -39.26 -11.77
C ALA A 117 39.00 -39.92 -11.26
N LYS A 118 39.29 -39.82 -9.96
CA LYS A 118 40.43 -40.50 -9.33
C LYS A 118 40.28 -42.02 -9.39
N GLU A 119 39.09 -42.54 -9.15
CA GLU A 119 38.82 -43.98 -9.22
C GLU A 119 38.96 -44.52 -10.64
N GLU A 120 38.45 -43.78 -11.63
CA GLU A 120 38.61 -44.09 -13.04
C GLU A 120 40.09 -44.06 -13.46
N LEU A 121 40.84 -43.04 -13.04
CA LEU A 121 42.27 -42.93 -13.29
C LEU A 121 43.06 -44.10 -12.68
N ARG A 122 42.70 -44.54 -11.46
CA ARG A 122 43.32 -45.72 -10.82
C ARG A 122 43.12 -46.98 -11.65
N LYS A 123 41.91 -47.20 -12.20
CA LYS A 123 41.63 -48.34 -13.10
C LYS A 123 42.48 -48.29 -14.36
N GLN A 124 42.58 -47.11 -14.98
CA GLN A 124 43.39 -46.92 -16.19
C GLN A 124 44.88 -47.14 -15.93
N VAL A 125 45.41 -46.62 -14.82
CA VAL A 125 46.81 -46.83 -14.41
C VAL A 125 47.08 -48.29 -14.10
N ALA A 126 46.18 -49.00 -13.42
CA ALA A 126 46.32 -50.43 -13.16
C ALA A 126 46.36 -51.23 -14.47
N ALA A 127 45.47 -50.92 -15.42
CA ALA A 127 45.47 -51.55 -16.74
C ALA A 127 46.77 -51.29 -17.52
N LEU A 128 47.27 -50.05 -17.51
CA LEU A 128 48.55 -49.67 -18.12
C LEU A 128 49.74 -50.38 -17.46
N ALA A 129 49.75 -50.52 -16.13
CA ALA A 129 50.79 -51.22 -15.40
C ALA A 129 50.85 -52.72 -15.73
N VAL A 130 49.69 -53.38 -15.81
CA VAL A 130 49.59 -54.79 -16.23
C VAL A 130 50.08 -54.96 -17.66
N ALA A 131 49.61 -54.14 -18.60
CA ALA A 131 50.05 -54.18 -20.00
C ALA A 131 51.57 -53.92 -20.16
N GLY A 132 52.13 -53.03 -19.33
CA GLY A 132 53.56 -52.77 -19.27
C GLY A 132 54.36 -53.97 -18.73
N ALA A 133 53.86 -54.60 -17.66
CA ALA A 133 54.47 -55.80 -17.07
C ALA A 133 54.44 -56.99 -18.04
N GLU A 134 53.32 -57.21 -18.75
CA GLU A 134 53.19 -58.23 -19.80
C GLU A 134 54.20 -58.02 -20.93
N ARG A 135 54.36 -56.77 -21.40
CA ARG A 135 55.37 -56.42 -22.42
C ARG A 135 56.80 -56.65 -21.95
N LEU A 136 57.11 -56.32 -20.69
CA LEU A 136 58.44 -56.54 -20.12
C LEU A 136 58.75 -58.03 -20.01
N LEU A 137 57.78 -58.82 -19.52
CA LEU A 137 57.88 -60.27 -19.41
C LEU A 137 58.05 -60.94 -20.78
N GLN A 138 57.28 -60.52 -21.80
CA GLN A 138 57.46 -60.99 -23.18
C GLN A 138 58.87 -60.69 -23.73
N ARG A 139 59.49 -59.57 -23.34
CA ARG A 139 60.84 -59.20 -23.78
C ARG A 139 61.92 -60.03 -23.09
N GLU A 140 61.79 -60.24 -21.78
CA GLU A 140 62.70 -61.08 -20.96
C GLU A 140 62.64 -62.56 -21.38
N ILE A 141 61.44 -63.12 -21.55
CA ILE A 141 61.24 -64.52 -21.98
C ILE A 141 61.85 -64.77 -23.37
N ASN A 142 61.74 -63.82 -24.30
CA ASN A 142 62.37 -63.93 -25.63
C ASN A 142 63.90 -63.84 -25.60
N ALA A 143 64.48 -63.12 -24.64
CA ALA A 143 65.92 -62.89 -24.59
C ALA A 143 66.69 -64.08 -24.01
N ASN A 144 66.11 -64.83 -23.07
CA ASN A 144 66.82 -65.89 -22.36
C ASN A 144 66.19 -67.30 -22.41
N ASP A 145 64.89 -67.49 -22.66
CA ASP A 145 64.24 -68.78 -22.31
C ASP A 145 63.29 -69.38 -23.35
N GLN A 146 63.76 -69.58 -24.58
CA GLN A 146 63.01 -70.38 -25.56
C GLN A 146 63.37 -71.87 -25.60
N LYS A 147 64.29 -72.34 -24.74
CA LYS A 147 64.60 -73.78 -24.60
C LYS A 147 64.24 -74.36 -23.23
N ALA A 148 64.50 -73.66 -22.13
CA ALA A 148 64.28 -74.19 -20.79
C ALA A 148 62.79 -74.40 -20.43
N LEU A 149 61.89 -73.52 -20.88
CA LEU A 149 60.44 -73.67 -20.61
C LEU A 149 59.77 -74.81 -21.38
N ILE A 150 60.27 -75.12 -22.59
CA ILE A 150 59.75 -76.23 -23.41
C ILE A 150 60.22 -77.57 -22.80
N ASP A 151 61.46 -77.61 -22.30
CA ASP A 151 62.03 -78.81 -21.69
C ASP A 151 61.38 -79.15 -20.33
N ASP A 152 61.01 -78.15 -19.51
CA ASP A 152 60.34 -78.40 -18.21
C ASP A 152 58.86 -78.79 -18.36
N LEU A 153 58.16 -78.27 -19.38
CA LEU A 153 56.78 -78.67 -19.69
C LEU A 153 56.71 -80.08 -20.29
N ALA A 154 57.72 -80.48 -21.07
CA ALA A 154 57.85 -81.84 -21.61
C ALA A 154 58.25 -82.88 -20.56
N ALA A 155 58.84 -82.47 -19.43
CA ALA A 155 59.21 -83.34 -18.31
C ALA A 155 58.05 -83.62 -17.32
N GLN A 156 56.92 -82.91 -17.44
CA GLN A 156 55.72 -83.10 -16.60
C GLN A 156 54.55 -83.80 -17.31
N LEU A 157 54.77 -84.33 -18.53
CA LEU A 157 53.92 -85.32 -19.20
C LEU A 157 54.61 -86.69 -19.18
#